data_AF-A0A958RDJ3-F1
#
_entry.id   AF-A0A958RDJ3-F1
#
_cell.length_a   1.000
_cell.length_b   1.000
_cell.length_c   1.000
_cell.angle_alpha   90.00
_cell.angle_beta   90.00
_cell.angle_gamma   90.00
#
_symmetry.space_group_name_H-M   'P 1'
#
loop_
_entity.id
_entity.type
_entity.pdbx_description
1 polymer ?
#
loop_
_entity_poly.entity_id
_entity_poly.type
_entity_poly.pdbx_seq_one_letter_code
_entity_poly.pdbx_strand_id
1 'polypeptide(L)'
;GWKGGYFESEKDARSFYDELSFMLAAQMCAPNSPQWFNTGLHWAYGIDGPSQGHYYVDYETKKLTKSKSAYEHPQPHACFIQGVSDDLVSDGGIMDLWTREARLFKYGSGTGSNFSNIRGLGEQLSGGGSSSGLMSFLKIGDKAAGAIKSGGTTRRAAKMVIVDIDHPDVEEFINWKVIEEQKVSALVTGSRITEKHAKAIIAACDAETEDGFDPKINEELKKAVISARRDLIPENTIQRVIGFAKQGFTDIDFKTYDTDWDSEAYSTVSGQNSNNTVRVTDDFMKAVENGDDWNLTRRVDGKIHKTVSAMDLWEDIGLSAWQCADPGLQFHTTINDWHTCPNSGEIRASNPCSEYMFL
;
A
#
# COMPACT_ATOMS: atom_id res chain seq x y z
N GLY A 1 -21.40 29.23 0.55
CA GLY A 1 -21.72 30.43 -0.23
C GLY A 1 -22.52 31.43 0.58
N TRP A 2 -23.85 31.22 0.72
CA TRP A 2 -24.76 32.20 1.33
C TRP A 2 -24.36 32.68 2.74
N LYS A 3 -24.22 31.75 3.71
CA LYS A 3 -23.82 32.09 5.09
C LYS A 3 -22.49 32.85 5.18
N GLY A 4 -21.58 32.61 4.25
CA GLY A 4 -20.26 33.24 4.22
C GLY A 4 -20.20 34.54 3.42
N GLY A 5 -21.32 35.05 2.91
CA GLY A 5 -21.37 36.30 2.14
C GLY A 5 -20.69 36.24 0.78
N TYR A 6 -20.58 35.05 0.16
CA TYR A 6 -19.93 34.88 -1.15
C TYR A 6 -20.81 35.29 -2.35
N PHE A 7 -22.11 35.53 -2.13
CA PHE A 7 -23.05 35.91 -3.17
C PHE A 7 -23.56 37.33 -2.91
N GLU A 8 -23.66 38.15 -3.96
CA GLU A 8 -24.13 39.54 -3.86
C GLU A 8 -25.63 39.62 -3.55
N SER A 9 -26.43 38.72 -4.12
CA SER A 9 -27.87 38.63 -3.89
C SER A 9 -28.37 37.19 -3.70
N GLU A 10 -29.57 37.04 -3.14
CA GLU A 10 -30.22 35.73 -3.02
C GLU A 10 -30.48 35.10 -4.39
N LYS A 11 -30.73 35.94 -5.40
CA LYS A 11 -30.92 35.51 -6.78
C LYS A 11 -29.65 34.82 -7.30
N ASP A 12 -28.46 35.37 -7.03
CA ASP A 12 -27.20 34.78 -7.49
C ASP A 12 -26.94 33.43 -6.81
N ALA A 13 -27.24 33.33 -5.52
CA ALA A 13 -27.13 32.07 -4.78
C ALA A 13 -28.07 30.98 -5.34
N ARG A 14 -29.30 31.36 -5.71
CA ARG A 14 -30.28 30.45 -6.33
C ARG A 14 -29.86 30.06 -7.75
N SER A 15 -29.43 31.01 -8.56
CA SER A 15 -28.91 30.74 -9.90
C SER A 15 -27.75 29.77 -9.86
N PHE A 16 -26.77 29.97 -8.96
CA PHE A 16 -25.66 29.03 -8.77
C PHE A 16 -26.13 27.62 -8.40
N TYR A 17 -27.12 27.51 -7.49
CA TYR A 17 -27.67 26.23 -7.08
C TYR A 17 -28.40 25.51 -8.24
N ASP A 18 -29.25 26.23 -8.98
CA ASP A 18 -30.03 25.68 -10.09
C ASP A 18 -29.13 25.24 -11.25
N GLU A 19 -28.13 26.06 -11.60
CA GLU A 19 -27.15 25.72 -12.63
C GLU A 19 -26.32 24.50 -12.24
N LEU A 20 -25.80 24.45 -11.01
CA LEU A 20 -25.04 23.29 -10.53
C LEU A 20 -25.91 22.02 -10.53
N SER A 21 -27.17 22.12 -10.10
CA SER A 21 -28.12 21.00 -10.11
C SER A 21 -28.38 20.50 -11.52
N PHE A 22 -28.59 21.42 -12.48
CA PHE A 22 -28.75 21.08 -13.89
C PHE A 22 -27.48 20.41 -14.46
N MET A 23 -26.30 20.98 -14.22
CA MET A 23 -25.04 20.42 -14.71
C MET A 23 -24.78 19.01 -14.17
N LEU A 24 -25.07 18.76 -12.89
CA LEU A 24 -24.92 17.43 -12.30
C LEU A 24 -25.95 16.43 -12.89
N ALA A 25 -27.22 16.84 -13.01
CA ALA A 25 -28.28 16.00 -13.57
C ALA A 25 -28.05 15.68 -15.07
N ALA A 26 -27.53 16.64 -15.82
CA ALA A 26 -27.16 16.49 -17.22
C ALA A 26 -25.76 15.88 -17.43
N GLN A 27 -25.07 15.50 -16.35
CA GLN A 27 -23.72 14.94 -16.37
C GLN A 27 -22.68 15.79 -17.13
N MET A 28 -22.83 17.12 -17.09
CA MET A 28 -21.88 18.07 -17.68
C MET A 28 -20.61 18.22 -16.84
N CYS A 29 -20.71 17.96 -15.53
CA CYS A 29 -19.59 17.91 -14.61
C CYS A 29 -19.81 16.83 -13.56
N ALA A 30 -18.72 16.35 -12.96
CA ALA A 30 -18.75 15.41 -11.86
C ALA A 30 -17.68 15.80 -10.83
N PRO A 31 -18.05 16.07 -9.56
CA PRO A 31 -17.08 16.26 -8.51
C PRO A 31 -16.40 14.94 -8.13
N ASN A 32 -15.27 15.03 -7.43
CA ASN A 32 -14.57 13.87 -6.90
C ASN A 32 -15.44 13.07 -5.91
N SER A 33 -15.13 11.78 -5.71
CA SER A 33 -16.01 10.88 -4.96
C SER A 33 -16.34 11.32 -3.52
N PRO A 34 -15.39 11.85 -2.70
CA PRO A 34 -15.73 12.36 -1.36
C PRO A 34 -16.79 13.46 -1.32
N GLN A 35 -16.93 14.27 -2.38
CA GLN A 35 -18.03 15.24 -2.47
C GLN A 35 -19.39 14.54 -2.51
N TRP A 36 -19.50 13.45 -3.28
CA TRP A 36 -20.74 12.67 -3.37
C TRP A 36 -21.07 11.96 -2.06
N PHE A 37 -20.06 11.52 -1.31
CA PHE A 37 -20.25 10.74 -0.09
C PHE A 37 -20.55 11.59 1.14
N ASN A 38 -19.88 12.74 1.28
CA ASN A 38 -19.82 13.45 2.55
C ASN A 38 -20.55 14.79 2.54
N THR A 39 -20.66 15.46 1.38
CA THR A 39 -21.21 16.82 1.32
C THR A 39 -22.71 16.81 1.62
N GLY A 40 -23.12 17.61 2.60
CA GLY A 40 -24.53 17.81 2.94
C GLY A 40 -25.12 16.79 3.91
N LEU A 41 -24.40 15.75 4.34
CA LEU A 41 -24.92 14.72 5.26
C LEU A 41 -25.49 15.32 6.55
N HIS A 42 -24.73 16.20 7.21
CA HIS A 42 -25.18 16.87 8.43
C HIS A 42 -26.34 17.84 8.17
N TRP A 43 -26.26 18.65 7.12
CA TRP A 43 -27.25 19.69 6.84
C TRP A 43 -28.61 19.12 6.36
N ALA A 44 -28.59 18.13 5.47
CA ALA A 44 -29.79 17.57 4.86
C ALA A 44 -30.42 16.45 5.71
N TYR A 45 -29.61 15.66 6.41
CA TYR A 45 -30.07 14.46 7.12
C TYR A 45 -29.82 14.49 8.63
N GLY A 46 -29.18 15.53 9.16
CA GLY A 46 -28.89 15.64 10.60
C GLY A 46 -27.87 14.62 11.12
N ILE A 47 -27.08 14.00 10.24
CA ILE A 47 -26.05 13.03 10.63
C ILE A 47 -24.93 13.77 11.36
N ASP A 48 -24.60 13.32 12.57
CA ASP A 48 -23.57 13.92 13.42
C ASP A 48 -22.74 12.85 14.16
N GLY A 49 -21.64 13.27 14.76
CA GLY A 49 -20.75 12.42 15.53
C GLY A 49 -19.62 13.20 16.21
N PRO A 50 -18.94 12.61 17.21
CA PRO A 50 -17.89 13.28 17.94
C PRO A 50 -16.70 13.60 17.03
N SER A 51 -16.06 14.76 17.26
CA SER A 51 -14.83 15.15 16.56
C SER A 51 -13.80 14.03 16.45
N GLN A 52 -13.29 13.81 15.25
CA GLN A 52 -12.27 12.81 14.94
C GLN A 52 -10.90 13.43 14.66
N GLY A 53 -10.71 14.70 15.01
CA GLY A 53 -9.44 15.41 14.79
C GLY A 53 -9.34 16.16 13.47
N HIS A 54 -10.46 16.48 12.81
CA HIS A 54 -10.48 17.36 11.64
C HIS A 54 -10.34 18.82 12.03
N TYR A 55 -9.84 19.60 11.08
CA TYR A 55 -9.74 21.05 11.18
C TYR A 55 -10.46 21.69 9.99
N TYR A 56 -10.98 22.89 10.23
CA TYR A 56 -11.56 23.73 9.19
C TYR A 56 -11.08 25.17 9.42
N VAL A 57 -11.11 25.98 8.37
CA VAL A 57 -10.89 27.43 8.51
C VAL A 57 -12.22 28.09 8.76
N ASP A 58 -12.37 28.69 9.92
CA ASP A 58 -13.59 29.41 10.30
C ASP A 58 -13.77 30.64 9.41
N TYR A 59 -14.95 30.76 8.79
CA TYR A 59 -15.16 31.76 7.74
C TYR A 59 -15.25 33.20 8.28
N GLU A 60 -15.55 33.39 9.57
CA GLU A 60 -15.65 34.70 10.20
C GLU A 60 -14.28 35.14 10.73
N THR A 61 -13.66 34.29 11.54
CA THR A 61 -12.39 34.57 12.21
C THR A 61 -11.16 34.34 11.33
N LYS A 62 -11.32 33.59 10.23
CA LYS A 62 -10.25 33.15 9.33
C LYS A 62 -9.16 32.29 10.01
N LYS A 63 -9.47 31.70 11.17
CA LYS A 63 -8.53 30.88 11.93
C LYS A 63 -8.77 29.39 11.69
N LEU A 64 -7.67 28.64 11.62
CA LEU A 64 -7.71 27.19 11.65
C LEU A 64 -8.27 26.74 13.00
N THR A 65 -9.38 26.01 12.96
CA THR A 65 -10.16 25.62 14.13
C THR A 65 -10.40 24.12 14.09
N LYS A 66 -10.24 23.46 15.24
CA LYS A 66 -10.56 22.04 15.38
C LYS A 66 -12.08 21.86 15.35
N SER A 67 -12.57 21.00 14.47
CA SER A 67 -14.00 20.70 14.40
C SER A 67 -14.48 20.06 15.69
N LYS A 68 -15.68 20.43 16.15
CA LYS A 68 -16.35 19.78 17.28
C LYS A 68 -17.19 18.57 16.83
N SER A 69 -17.59 18.56 15.55
CA SER A 69 -18.39 17.52 14.92
C SER A 69 -17.58 16.78 13.84
N ALA A 70 -17.91 15.51 13.62
CA ALA A 70 -17.38 14.71 12.53
C ALA A 70 -17.98 15.05 11.15
N TYR A 71 -19.17 15.68 11.09
CA TYR A 71 -19.95 15.81 9.85
C TYR A 71 -20.41 17.24 9.54
N GLU A 72 -20.45 18.15 10.53
CA GLU A 72 -20.83 19.55 10.32
C GLU A 72 -19.94 20.23 9.26
N HIS A 73 -18.64 19.92 9.31
CA HIS A 73 -17.65 20.31 8.31
C HIS A 73 -17.14 19.05 7.61
N PRO A 74 -17.76 18.65 6.48
CA PRO A 74 -17.42 17.40 5.81
C PRO A 74 -16.01 17.45 5.21
N GLN A 75 -15.40 16.27 4.99
CA GLN A 75 -14.15 16.11 4.24
C GLN A 75 -14.46 15.79 2.77
N PRO A 76 -14.37 16.75 1.83
CA PRO A 76 -14.91 16.57 0.49
C PRO A 76 -13.80 16.67 -0.58
N HIS A 77 -12.56 16.35 -0.19
CA HIS A 77 -11.37 16.39 -1.06
C HIS A 77 -10.84 14.98 -1.24
N ALA A 78 -10.49 14.58 -2.47
CA ALA A 78 -9.99 13.23 -2.73
C ALA A 78 -8.49 13.07 -2.44
N CYS A 79 -7.71 14.14 -2.58
CA CYS A 79 -6.26 14.04 -2.70
C CYS A 79 -5.57 14.83 -1.59
N PHE A 80 -4.74 14.15 -0.81
CA PHE A 80 -3.91 14.74 0.23
C PHE A 80 -2.44 14.37 0.04
N ILE A 81 -1.57 15.30 0.42
CA ILE A 81 -0.13 15.09 0.53
C ILE A 81 0.24 15.30 1.99
N GLN A 82 1.06 14.42 2.54
CA GLN A 82 1.41 14.42 3.96
C GLN A 82 2.93 14.33 4.11
N GLY A 83 3.50 15.23 4.92
CA GLY A 83 4.88 15.13 5.36
C GLY A 83 5.10 14.06 6.41
N VAL A 84 6.31 13.52 6.44
CA VAL A 84 6.79 12.59 7.47
C VAL A 84 8.23 12.92 7.84
N SER A 85 8.47 13.01 9.13
CA SER A 85 9.79 13.21 9.72
C SER A 85 10.39 11.88 10.15
N ASP A 86 11.72 11.80 10.18
CA ASP A 86 12.48 10.66 10.70
C ASP A 86 12.46 10.61 12.24
N ASP A 87 11.25 10.48 12.77
CA ASP A 87 10.90 10.37 14.18
C ASP A 87 9.77 9.34 14.34
N LEU A 88 9.82 8.52 15.39
CA LEU A 88 8.88 7.42 15.54
C LEU A 88 7.48 7.87 15.96
N VAL A 89 7.35 8.71 17.00
CA VAL A 89 6.08 8.92 17.73
C VAL A 89 5.66 10.36 17.92
N SER A 90 6.55 11.31 17.68
CA SER A 90 6.27 12.75 17.82
C SER A 90 5.31 13.21 16.73
N ASP A 91 4.70 14.39 16.93
CA ASP A 91 3.86 15.04 15.92
C ASP A 91 4.65 15.19 14.59
N GLY A 92 4.06 14.72 13.49
CA GLY A 92 4.73 14.66 12.18
C GLY A 92 5.66 13.45 11.97
N GLY A 93 5.85 12.59 12.96
CA GLY A 93 6.61 11.34 12.86
C GLY A 93 5.84 10.22 12.13
N ILE A 94 6.43 9.02 12.11
CA ILE A 94 5.96 7.85 11.36
C ILE A 94 4.61 7.34 11.89
N MET A 95 4.47 7.16 13.21
CA MET A 95 3.23 6.65 13.82
C MET A 95 2.09 7.68 13.73
N ASP A 96 2.44 8.96 13.85
CA ASP A 96 1.47 10.05 13.66
C ASP A 96 0.98 10.11 12.21
N LEU A 97 1.86 9.90 11.21
CA LEU A 97 1.45 9.80 9.81
C LEU A 97 0.35 8.76 9.64
N TRP A 98 0.53 7.53 10.14
CA TRP A 98 -0.50 6.49 9.98
C TRP A 98 -1.82 6.86 10.65
N THR A 99 -1.77 7.57 11.77
CA THR A 99 -2.96 8.09 12.44
C THR A 99 -3.67 9.15 11.57
N ARG A 100 -2.92 10.06 10.96
CA ARG A 100 -3.44 11.08 10.04
C ARG A 100 -4.03 10.45 8.78
N GLU A 101 -3.32 9.49 8.18
CA GLU A 101 -3.79 8.75 7.01
C GLU A 101 -5.08 7.97 7.32
N ALA A 102 -5.16 7.30 8.47
CA ALA A 102 -6.35 6.57 8.88
C ALA A 102 -7.60 7.47 8.97
N ARG A 103 -7.43 8.72 9.47
CA ARG A 103 -8.51 9.72 9.47
C ARG A 103 -8.93 10.07 8.05
N LEU A 104 -7.97 10.32 7.15
CA LEU A 104 -8.27 10.66 5.76
C LEU A 104 -8.97 9.51 5.01
N PHE A 105 -8.47 8.28 5.16
CA PHE A 105 -9.05 7.09 4.57
C PHE A 105 -10.48 6.86 5.05
N LYS A 106 -10.75 7.03 6.35
CA LYS A 106 -12.10 6.87 6.93
C LYS A 106 -13.17 7.67 6.19
N TYR A 107 -12.83 8.82 5.61
CA TYR A 107 -13.76 9.69 4.87
C TYR A 107 -13.59 9.65 3.35
N GLY A 108 -12.87 8.67 2.81
CA GLY A 108 -12.86 8.41 1.36
C GLY A 108 -11.70 9.05 0.60
N SER A 109 -10.74 9.66 1.29
CA SER A 109 -9.63 10.37 0.65
C SER A 109 -8.38 9.53 0.56
N GLY A 110 -7.57 9.77 -0.46
CA GLY A 110 -6.26 9.18 -0.64
C GLY A 110 -5.14 10.11 -0.18
N THR A 111 -3.99 9.52 0.15
CA THR A 111 -2.83 10.21 0.72
C THR A 111 -1.55 9.79 -0.01
N GLY A 112 -0.61 10.72 -0.17
CA GLY A 112 0.74 10.39 -0.60
C GLY A 112 1.80 11.09 0.22
N SER A 113 2.93 10.41 0.39
CA SER A 113 4.05 10.90 1.17
C SER A 113 5.37 10.45 0.54
N ASN A 114 6.36 11.33 0.63
CA ASN A 114 7.74 10.98 0.32
C ASN A 114 8.45 10.54 1.61
N PHE A 115 8.93 9.31 1.61
CA PHE A 115 9.57 8.67 2.77
C PHE A 115 11.09 8.76 2.74
N SER A 116 11.67 9.44 1.77
CA SER A 116 13.12 9.48 1.55
C SER A 116 13.91 10.12 2.68
N ASN A 117 13.27 10.86 3.58
CA ASN A 117 13.92 11.43 4.75
C ASN A 117 14.10 10.40 5.89
N ILE A 118 13.36 9.28 5.86
CA ILE A 118 13.49 8.23 6.88
C ILE A 118 14.83 7.53 6.70
N ARG A 119 15.54 7.26 7.80
CA ARG A 119 16.86 6.64 7.74
C ARG A 119 16.81 5.17 7.27
N GLY A 120 17.85 4.76 6.55
CA GLY A 120 18.00 3.42 6.02
C GLY A 120 18.33 2.36 7.07
N LEU A 121 18.38 1.10 6.62
CA LEU A 121 18.72 -0.04 7.47
C LEU A 121 20.13 0.11 8.07
N GLY A 122 20.27 -0.15 9.38
CA GLY A 122 21.57 -0.13 10.06
C GLY A 122 22.07 1.27 10.44
N GLU A 123 21.41 2.35 10.03
CA GLU A 123 21.77 3.71 10.44
C GLU A 123 21.58 3.92 11.95
N GLN A 124 22.43 4.73 12.59
CA GLN A 124 22.43 4.89 14.05
C GLN A 124 21.17 5.60 14.56
N LEU A 125 20.71 5.19 15.75
CA LEU A 125 19.63 5.85 16.49
C LEU A 125 20.20 6.79 17.56
N SER A 126 19.48 7.87 17.86
CA SER A 126 19.88 8.84 18.90
C SER A 126 19.94 8.24 20.31
N GLY A 127 19.06 7.27 20.60
CA GLY A 127 19.03 6.52 21.86
C GLY A 127 19.98 5.32 21.94
N GLY A 128 20.82 5.11 20.92
CA GLY A 128 21.66 3.92 20.78
C GLY A 128 20.97 2.78 20.00
N GLY A 129 21.78 1.91 19.41
CA GLY A 129 21.31 0.86 18.49
C GLY A 129 21.25 1.32 17.03
N SER A 130 20.59 0.53 16.19
CA SER A 130 20.50 0.73 14.74
C SER A 130 19.05 0.69 14.25
N SER A 131 18.76 1.47 13.21
CA SER A 131 17.47 1.51 12.52
C SER A 131 17.12 0.16 11.90
N SER A 132 15.82 -0.19 11.93
CA SER A 132 15.23 -1.29 11.17
C SER A 132 15.05 -0.99 9.68
N GLY A 133 15.42 0.21 9.24
CA GLY A 133 15.31 0.68 7.87
C GLY A 133 13.91 1.11 7.46
N LEU A 134 13.85 1.80 6.33
CA LEU A 134 12.63 2.35 5.75
C LEU A 134 11.61 1.25 5.45
N MET A 135 12.07 0.14 4.86
CA MET A 135 11.20 -0.95 4.41
C MET A 135 10.39 -1.59 5.53
N SER A 136 10.92 -1.63 6.76
CA SER A 136 10.18 -2.12 7.93
C SER A 136 8.95 -1.26 8.23
N PHE A 137 9.06 0.06 8.11
CA PHE A 137 7.95 0.98 8.35
C PHE A 137 6.95 0.99 7.18
N LEU A 138 7.43 0.87 5.94
CA LEU A 138 6.55 0.75 4.78
C LEU A 138 5.67 -0.50 4.85
N LYS A 139 6.21 -1.63 5.33
CA LYS A 139 5.44 -2.87 5.57
C LYS A 139 4.33 -2.66 6.62
N ILE A 140 4.57 -1.84 7.65
CA ILE A 140 3.53 -1.52 8.64
C ILE A 140 2.47 -0.60 8.02
N GLY A 141 2.88 0.45 7.31
CA GLY A 141 1.98 1.38 6.63
C GLY A 141 1.10 0.70 5.58
N ASP A 142 1.64 -0.27 4.85
CA ASP A 142 0.91 -1.12 3.90
C ASP A 142 -0.21 -1.90 4.61
N LYS A 143 0.10 -2.62 5.69
CA LYS A 143 -0.92 -3.36 6.45
C LYS A 143 -1.95 -2.44 7.10
N ALA A 144 -1.53 -1.27 7.57
CA ALA A 144 -2.44 -0.27 8.12
C ALA A 144 -3.43 0.24 7.06
N ALA A 145 -2.95 0.54 5.85
CA ALA A 145 -3.81 0.96 4.73
C ALA A 145 -4.78 -0.16 4.32
N GLY A 146 -4.31 -1.40 4.21
CA GLY A 146 -5.15 -2.55 3.85
C GLY A 146 -6.26 -2.87 4.86
N ALA A 147 -6.05 -2.55 6.14
CA ALA A 147 -7.06 -2.75 7.18
C ALA A 147 -8.21 -1.72 7.15
N ILE A 148 -8.05 -0.60 6.44
CA ILE A 148 -8.99 0.52 6.47
C ILE A 148 -9.81 0.56 5.18
N LYS A 149 -11.12 0.45 5.33
CA LYS A 149 -12.09 0.64 4.25
C LYS A 149 -12.39 2.12 4.06
N SER A 150 -12.16 2.61 2.85
CA SER A 150 -12.22 4.03 2.53
C SER A 150 -13.66 4.54 2.47
N GLY A 151 -13.96 5.60 3.22
CA GLY A 151 -15.30 6.21 3.27
C GLY A 151 -16.39 5.31 3.88
N GLY A 152 -16.02 4.25 4.61
CA GLY A 152 -16.97 3.24 5.09
C GLY A 152 -17.61 2.40 3.97
N THR A 153 -17.07 2.47 2.75
CA THR A 153 -17.53 1.71 1.58
C THR A 153 -16.73 0.42 1.40
N THR A 154 -16.96 -0.34 0.33
CA THR A 154 -16.15 -1.52 -0.03
C THR A 154 -14.80 -1.17 -0.66
N ARG A 155 -14.47 0.11 -0.86
CA ARG A 155 -13.23 0.54 -1.53
C ARG A 155 -12.03 0.51 -0.58
N ARG A 156 -10.88 0.06 -1.08
CA ARG A 156 -9.59 0.08 -0.36
C ARG A 156 -9.07 1.52 -0.19
N ALA A 157 -8.29 1.76 0.86
CA ALA A 157 -7.51 2.99 1.02
C ALA A 157 -6.57 3.19 -0.18
N ALA A 158 -6.36 4.44 -0.59
CA ALA A 158 -5.45 4.78 -1.68
C ALA A 158 -4.23 5.50 -1.11
N LYS A 159 -3.06 4.86 -1.19
CA LYS A 159 -1.81 5.34 -0.62
C LYS A 159 -0.73 5.45 -1.70
N MET A 160 0.02 6.55 -1.72
CA MET A 160 1.25 6.73 -2.50
C MET A 160 2.46 6.74 -1.59
N VAL A 161 3.47 5.95 -1.95
CA VAL A 161 4.78 5.89 -1.29
C VAL A 161 5.83 6.30 -2.31
N ILE A 162 6.51 7.41 -2.04
CA ILE A 162 7.59 7.92 -2.88
C ILE A 162 8.93 7.73 -2.18
N VAL A 163 9.91 7.19 -2.90
CA VAL A 163 11.30 7.02 -2.43
C VAL A 163 12.26 7.54 -3.51
N ASP A 164 13.25 8.30 -3.09
CA ASP A 164 14.25 8.91 -3.95
C ASP A 164 15.26 7.86 -4.41
N ILE A 165 15.72 7.99 -5.65
CA ILE A 165 16.62 7.02 -6.29
C ILE A 165 17.99 6.89 -5.60
N ASP A 166 18.36 7.82 -4.74
CA ASP A 166 19.60 7.81 -3.95
C ASP A 166 19.42 7.24 -2.53
N HIS A 167 18.22 6.77 -2.18
CA HIS A 167 17.95 6.26 -0.84
C HIS A 167 18.72 4.94 -0.57
N PRO A 168 19.30 4.71 0.61
CA PRO A 168 20.07 3.50 0.93
C PRO A 168 19.27 2.20 0.75
N ASP A 169 17.97 2.24 1.03
CA ASP A 169 17.07 1.08 0.90
C ASP A 169 16.35 1.01 -0.47
N VAL A 170 16.76 1.80 -1.48
CA VAL A 170 16.03 1.91 -2.76
C VAL A 170 16.00 0.60 -3.56
N GLU A 171 17.07 -0.20 -3.53
CA GLU A 171 17.14 -1.49 -4.21
C GLU A 171 16.08 -2.48 -3.68
N GLU A 172 15.90 -2.53 -2.35
CA GLU A 172 14.83 -3.34 -1.73
C GLU A 172 13.45 -2.78 -2.09
N PHE A 173 13.30 -1.45 -2.10
CA PHE A 173 12.03 -0.80 -2.44
C PHE A 173 11.57 -1.09 -3.88
N ILE A 174 12.47 -0.99 -4.87
CA ILE A 174 12.19 -1.27 -6.28
C ILE A 174 11.69 -2.70 -6.45
N ASN A 175 12.43 -3.66 -5.89
CA ASN A 175 12.16 -5.09 -6.06
C ASN A 175 11.06 -5.63 -5.11
N TRP A 176 10.54 -4.81 -4.19
CA TRP A 176 9.68 -5.26 -3.10
C TRP A 176 8.45 -6.01 -3.60
N LYS A 177 7.65 -5.40 -4.47
CA LYS A 177 6.40 -5.99 -4.96
C LYS A 177 6.65 -7.25 -5.79
N VAL A 178 7.68 -7.25 -6.64
CA VAL A 178 8.10 -8.43 -7.40
C VAL A 178 8.31 -9.64 -6.50
N ILE A 179 9.08 -9.45 -5.43
CA ILE A 179 9.40 -10.53 -4.48
C ILE A 179 8.12 -11.02 -3.78
N GLU A 180 7.19 -10.12 -3.46
CA GLU A 180 5.91 -10.47 -2.85
C GLU A 180 4.98 -11.23 -3.82
N GLU A 181 4.96 -10.88 -5.11
CA GLU A 181 4.25 -11.65 -6.15
C GLU A 181 4.81 -13.07 -6.30
N GLN A 182 6.14 -13.22 -6.24
CA GLN A 182 6.78 -14.54 -6.28
C GLN A 182 6.38 -15.40 -5.07
N LYS A 183 6.21 -14.79 -3.89
CA LYS A 183 5.70 -15.49 -2.70
C LYS A 183 4.26 -15.97 -2.91
N VAL A 184 3.39 -15.14 -3.47
CA VAL A 184 2.00 -15.54 -3.79
C VAL A 184 2.01 -16.73 -4.74
N SER A 185 2.79 -16.67 -5.82
CA SER A 185 2.92 -17.76 -6.78
C SER A 185 3.37 -19.07 -6.11
N ALA A 186 4.38 -19.00 -5.23
CA ALA A 186 4.86 -20.14 -4.47
C ALA A 186 3.81 -20.71 -3.50
N LEU A 187 3.06 -19.86 -2.78
CA LEU A 187 2.00 -20.27 -1.86
C LEU A 187 0.83 -20.97 -2.59
N VAL A 188 0.38 -20.39 -3.71
CA VAL A 188 -0.69 -20.95 -4.53
C VAL A 188 -0.27 -22.29 -5.12
N THR A 189 0.93 -22.36 -5.70
CA THR A 189 1.47 -23.59 -6.30
C THR A 189 1.67 -24.66 -5.23
N GLY A 190 2.34 -24.33 -4.13
CA GLY A 190 2.65 -25.25 -3.04
C GLY A 190 1.38 -25.79 -2.38
N SER A 191 0.38 -24.96 -2.13
CA SER A 191 -0.87 -25.41 -1.50
C SER A 191 -1.65 -26.39 -2.38
N ARG A 192 -1.77 -26.14 -3.68
CA ARG A 192 -2.46 -27.02 -4.63
C ARG A 192 -1.76 -28.36 -4.83
N ILE A 193 -0.43 -28.35 -4.95
CA ILE A 193 0.37 -29.58 -5.06
C ILE A 193 0.28 -30.38 -3.74
N THR A 194 0.30 -29.70 -2.60
CA THR A 194 0.15 -30.35 -1.29
C THR A 194 -1.22 -31.01 -1.15
N GLU A 195 -2.32 -30.33 -1.49
CA GLU A 195 -3.66 -30.91 -1.47
C GLU A 195 -3.73 -32.16 -2.37
N LYS A 196 -3.24 -32.05 -3.61
CA LYS A 196 -3.23 -33.17 -4.57
C LYS A 196 -2.53 -34.41 -3.99
N HIS A 197 -1.34 -34.23 -3.42
CA HIS A 197 -0.59 -35.35 -2.83
C HIS A 197 -1.22 -35.86 -1.54
N ALA A 198 -1.78 -34.98 -0.70
CA ALA A 198 -2.47 -35.38 0.51
C ALA A 198 -3.67 -36.29 0.20
N LYS A 199 -4.49 -35.92 -0.81
CA LYS A 199 -5.60 -36.76 -1.28
C LYS A 199 -5.13 -38.08 -1.89
N ALA A 200 -4.03 -38.07 -2.65
CA ALA A 200 -3.47 -39.30 -3.21
C ALA A 200 -2.92 -40.24 -2.13
N ILE A 201 -2.27 -39.71 -1.10
CA ILE A 201 -1.73 -40.51 0.03
C ILE A 201 -2.86 -41.11 0.84
N ILE A 202 -3.89 -40.34 1.22
CA ILE A 202 -4.99 -40.86 2.03
C ILE A 202 -5.80 -41.93 1.29
N ALA A 203 -6.01 -41.75 -0.03
CA ALA A 203 -6.68 -42.74 -0.87
C ALA A 203 -5.86 -44.02 -1.08
N ALA A 204 -4.53 -43.93 -1.00
CA ALA A 204 -3.63 -45.08 -1.12
C ALA A 204 -3.43 -45.83 0.20
N CYS A 205 -3.87 -45.26 1.33
CA CYS A 205 -3.94 -45.98 2.60
C CYS A 205 -5.08 -46.99 2.57
N ASP A 206 -4.80 -48.21 3.01
CA ASP A 206 -5.80 -49.27 3.13
C ASP A 206 -6.20 -49.42 4.60
N ALA A 207 -7.49 -49.23 4.89
CA ALA A 207 -8.05 -49.35 6.23
C ALA A 207 -8.48 -50.78 6.58
N GLU A 208 -8.47 -51.71 5.62
CA GLU A 208 -8.85 -53.11 5.83
C GLU A 208 -7.70 -53.95 6.41
N THR A 209 -6.46 -53.45 6.34
CA THR A 209 -5.26 -54.15 6.81
C THR A 209 -4.42 -53.29 7.76
N GLU A 210 -3.89 -53.85 8.85
CA GLU A 210 -2.99 -53.12 9.77
C GLU A 210 -1.74 -52.59 9.05
N ASP A 211 -1.26 -53.32 8.05
CA ASP A 211 -0.10 -52.97 7.21
C ASP A 211 -0.42 -51.94 6.12
N GLY A 212 -1.70 -51.66 5.87
CA GLY A 212 -2.19 -50.76 4.83
C GLY A 212 -1.73 -49.31 4.97
N PHE A 213 -1.15 -48.96 6.11
CA PHE A 213 -0.61 -47.64 6.44
C PHE A 213 0.92 -47.59 6.47
N ASP A 214 1.64 -48.69 6.20
CA ASP A 214 3.10 -48.71 6.12
C ASP A 214 3.57 -48.63 4.65
N PRO A 215 4.19 -47.52 4.21
CA PRO A 215 4.71 -47.38 2.84
C PRO A 215 5.86 -48.35 2.52
N LYS A 216 6.38 -49.14 3.47
CA LYS A 216 7.32 -50.23 3.17
C LYS A 216 6.62 -51.50 2.70
N ILE A 217 5.35 -51.67 3.05
CA ILE A 217 4.55 -52.87 2.79
C ILE A 217 3.50 -52.59 1.72
N ASN A 218 2.76 -51.49 1.86
CA ASN A 218 1.77 -51.04 0.88
C ASN A 218 2.47 -50.33 -0.31
N GLU A 219 2.55 -51.01 -1.45
CA GLU A 219 3.19 -50.51 -2.67
C GLU A 219 2.45 -49.33 -3.32
N GLU A 220 1.13 -49.19 -3.14
CA GLU A 220 0.39 -48.01 -3.62
C GLU A 220 0.72 -46.78 -2.77
N LEU A 221 0.69 -46.93 -1.45
CA LEU A 221 1.09 -45.88 -0.51
C LEU A 221 2.55 -45.47 -0.72
N LYS A 222 3.44 -46.44 -0.95
CA LYS A 222 4.85 -46.18 -1.28
C LYS A 222 5.01 -45.32 -2.52
N LYS A 223 4.28 -45.62 -3.59
CA LYS A 223 4.29 -44.82 -4.83
C LYS A 223 3.79 -43.40 -4.58
N ALA A 224 2.70 -43.24 -3.83
CA ALA A 224 2.15 -41.93 -3.47
C ALA A 224 3.17 -41.11 -2.65
N VAL A 225 3.81 -41.73 -1.65
CA VAL A 225 4.84 -41.09 -0.82
C VAL A 225 6.08 -40.70 -1.64
N ILE A 226 6.57 -41.56 -2.53
CA ILE A 226 7.71 -41.25 -3.42
C ILE A 226 7.35 -40.07 -4.34
N SER A 227 6.15 -40.07 -4.91
CA SER A 227 5.66 -38.98 -5.75
C SER A 227 5.59 -37.65 -4.99
N ALA A 228 5.05 -37.67 -3.77
CA ALA A 228 4.98 -36.49 -2.90
C ALA A 228 6.37 -35.94 -2.54
N ARG A 229 7.32 -36.83 -2.20
CA ARG A 229 8.72 -36.43 -1.91
C ARG A 229 9.42 -35.86 -3.13
N ARG A 230 9.19 -36.43 -4.32
CA ARG A 230 9.74 -35.91 -5.58
C ARG A 230 9.26 -34.49 -5.84
N ASP A 231 8.00 -34.20 -5.51
CA ASP A 231 7.39 -32.87 -5.67
C ASP A 231 7.56 -31.99 -4.41
N LEU A 232 8.55 -32.31 -3.56
CA LEU A 232 8.99 -31.51 -2.41
C LEU A 232 7.96 -31.31 -1.30
N ILE A 233 6.98 -32.22 -1.16
CA ILE A 233 6.05 -32.18 -0.03
C ILE A 233 6.82 -32.45 1.28
N PRO A 234 6.69 -31.60 2.30
CA PRO A 234 7.33 -31.81 3.59
C PRO A 234 6.96 -33.15 4.23
N GLU A 235 7.97 -33.84 4.79
CA GLU A 235 7.77 -35.18 5.39
C GLU A 235 6.76 -35.16 6.53
N ASN A 236 6.71 -34.08 7.32
CA ASN A 236 5.71 -33.92 8.39
C ASN A 236 4.27 -33.94 7.85
N THR A 237 4.01 -33.35 6.68
CA THR A 237 2.70 -33.37 6.03
C THR A 237 2.35 -34.78 5.58
N ILE A 238 3.28 -35.50 4.95
CA ILE A 238 3.08 -36.89 4.52
C ILE A 238 2.72 -37.77 5.72
N GLN A 239 3.52 -37.71 6.78
CA GLN A 239 3.29 -38.51 8.00
C GLN A 239 1.96 -38.14 8.68
N ARG A 240 1.58 -36.86 8.69
CA ARG A 240 0.30 -36.40 9.24
C ARG A 240 -0.89 -36.97 8.46
N VAL A 241 -0.82 -37.00 7.13
CA VAL A 241 -1.88 -37.57 6.27
C VAL A 241 -2.04 -39.07 6.55
N ILE A 242 -0.95 -39.83 6.59
CA ILE A 242 -0.98 -41.26 6.96
C ILE A 242 -1.55 -41.43 8.38
N GLY A 243 -1.15 -40.57 9.31
CA GLY A 243 -1.68 -40.57 10.68
C GLY A 243 -3.18 -40.28 10.77
N PHE A 244 -3.74 -39.46 9.88
CA PHE A 244 -5.18 -39.27 9.77
C PHE A 244 -5.87 -40.50 9.16
N ALA A 245 -5.28 -41.10 8.12
CA ALA A 245 -5.80 -42.35 7.56
C ALA A 245 -5.92 -43.44 8.65
N LYS A 246 -4.89 -43.59 9.50
CA LYS A 246 -4.88 -44.53 10.64
C LYS A 246 -6.00 -44.28 11.66
N GLN A 247 -6.51 -43.05 11.75
CA GLN A 247 -7.62 -42.69 12.63
C GLN A 247 -8.99 -42.92 11.97
N GLY A 248 -9.03 -43.44 10.73
CA GLY A 248 -10.25 -43.76 10.00
C GLY A 248 -10.75 -42.63 9.09
N PHE A 249 -9.97 -41.57 8.87
CA PHE A 249 -10.32 -40.54 7.90
C PHE A 249 -10.05 -41.04 6.47
N THR A 250 -11.03 -40.86 5.57
CA THR A 250 -10.95 -41.29 4.16
C THR A 250 -10.75 -40.12 3.18
N ASP A 251 -10.87 -38.89 3.66
CA ASP A 251 -10.61 -37.67 2.90
C ASP A 251 -9.86 -36.66 3.77
N ILE A 252 -9.20 -35.72 3.12
CA ILE A 252 -8.51 -34.61 3.77
C ILE A 252 -8.89 -33.29 3.12
N ASP A 253 -9.44 -32.40 3.94
CA ASP A 253 -9.62 -31.01 3.57
C ASP A 253 -8.30 -30.26 3.78
N PHE A 254 -7.68 -29.85 2.67
CA PHE A 254 -6.47 -29.03 2.69
C PHE A 254 -6.77 -27.71 1.99
N LYS A 255 -6.76 -26.63 2.77
CA LYS A 255 -7.02 -25.28 2.26
C LYS A 255 -5.99 -24.91 1.19
N THR A 256 -6.49 -24.58 0.00
CA THR A 256 -5.68 -24.07 -1.11
C THR A 256 -5.83 -22.57 -1.25
N TYR A 257 -4.87 -21.98 -1.95
CA TYR A 257 -4.89 -20.56 -2.32
C TYR A 257 -5.09 -20.40 -3.83
N ASP A 258 -5.43 -19.18 -4.23
CA ASP A 258 -5.53 -18.75 -5.61
C ASP A 258 -4.88 -17.38 -5.82
N THR A 259 -4.83 -16.98 -7.09
CA THR A 259 -4.18 -15.75 -7.55
C THR A 259 -5.18 -14.62 -7.77
N ASP A 260 -6.41 -14.71 -7.24
CA ASP A 260 -7.30 -13.54 -7.26
C ASP A 260 -6.71 -12.45 -6.37
N TRP A 261 -6.82 -11.19 -6.77
CA TRP A 261 -6.16 -10.08 -6.08
C TRP A 261 -6.76 -9.81 -4.69
N ASP A 262 -7.98 -10.29 -4.42
CA ASP A 262 -8.63 -10.25 -3.12
C ASP A 262 -8.46 -11.56 -2.33
N SER A 263 -7.63 -12.49 -2.82
CA SER A 263 -7.42 -13.79 -2.19
C SER A 263 -6.67 -13.69 -0.87
N GLU A 264 -6.78 -14.75 -0.08
CA GLU A 264 -6.04 -14.88 1.16
C GLU A 264 -4.52 -14.89 0.94
N ALA A 265 -4.03 -15.39 -0.19
CA ALA A 265 -2.60 -15.36 -0.49
C ALA A 265 -2.11 -13.91 -0.58
N TYR A 266 -2.79 -13.06 -1.36
CA TYR A 266 -2.46 -11.64 -1.45
C TYR A 266 -2.60 -10.91 -0.12
N SER A 267 -3.55 -11.33 0.72
CA SER A 267 -3.73 -10.77 2.07
C SER A 267 -2.55 -11.06 3.01
N THR A 268 -1.79 -12.15 2.79
CA THR A 268 -0.64 -12.51 3.62
C THR A 268 0.65 -11.79 3.25
N VAL A 269 0.82 -11.38 1.99
CA VAL A 269 2.01 -10.67 1.51
C VAL A 269 1.91 -9.16 1.73
N SER A 270 3.03 -8.45 1.59
CA SER A 270 3.13 -7.01 1.83
C SER A 270 3.25 -6.20 0.54
N GLY A 271 3.11 -4.88 0.65
CA GLY A 271 3.27 -3.93 -0.46
C GLY A 271 2.07 -3.82 -1.38
N GLN A 272 0.94 -4.48 -1.09
CA GLN A 272 -0.22 -4.57 -1.98
C GLN A 272 -1.23 -3.43 -1.83
N ASN A 273 -1.07 -2.56 -0.83
CA ASN A 273 -2.03 -1.52 -0.44
C ASN A 273 -1.49 -0.10 -0.68
N SER A 274 -0.42 0.04 -1.47
CA SER A 274 0.11 1.32 -1.93
C SER A 274 0.55 1.27 -3.38
N ASN A 275 0.51 2.42 -4.04
CA ASN A 275 1.29 2.69 -5.24
C ASN A 275 2.71 3.05 -4.80
N ASN A 276 3.70 2.34 -5.32
CA ASN A 276 5.10 2.59 -5.01
C ASN A 276 5.71 3.36 -6.18
N THR A 277 6.44 4.43 -5.90
CA THR A 277 7.02 5.29 -6.93
C THR A 277 8.42 5.66 -6.55
N VAL A 278 9.33 5.48 -7.51
CA VAL A 278 10.69 5.96 -7.40
C VAL A 278 10.78 7.35 -8.01
N ARG A 279 11.40 8.26 -7.28
CA ARG A 279 11.63 9.62 -7.73
C ARG A 279 13.06 9.78 -8.22
N VAL A 280 13.17 10.14 -9.49
CA VAL A 280 14.44 10.29 -10.22
C VAL A 280 14.70 11.75 -10.58
N THR A 281 15.97 12.09 -10.79
CA THR A 281 16.41 13.43 -11.22
C THR A 281 17.05 13.36 -12.59
N ASP A 282 17.22 14.50 -13.24
CA ASP A 282 17.97 14.60 -14.50
C ASP A 282 19.41 14.08 -14.37
N ASP A 283 20.04 14.24 -13.20
CA ASP A 283 21.40 13.75 -12.97
C ASP A 283 21.47 12.22 -12.92
N PHE A 284 20.46 11.57 -12.34
CA PHE A 284 20.34 10.12 -12.41
C PHE A 284 20.14 9.66 -13.86
N MET A 285 19.25 10.32 -14.62
CA MET A 285 19.01 9.96 -16.02
C MET A 285 20.27 10.12 -16.88
N LYS A 286 21.07 11.16 -16.68
CA LYS A 286 22.37 11.32 -17.35
C LYS A 286 23.36 10.23 -16.96
N ALA A 287 23.39 9.83 -15.68
CA ALA A 287 24.24 8.74 -15.22
C ALA A 287 23.86 7.41 -15.92
N VAL A 288 22.56 7.15 -16.10
CA VAL A 288 22.07 5.99 -16.88
C VAL A 288 22.54 6.08 -18.33
N GLU A 289 22.36 7.22 -19.00
CA GLU A 289 22.76 7.41 -20.41
C GLU A 289 24.27 7.23 -20.63
N ASN A 290 25.10 7.66 -19.68
CA ASN A 290 26.55 7.59 -19.76
C ASN A 290 27.13 6.24 -19.29
N GLY A 291 26.34 5.41 -18.61
CA GLY A 291 26.83 4.20 -17.94
C GLY A 291 27.68 4.50 -16.70
N ASP A 292 27.36 5.58 -15.98
CA ASP A 292 28.06 5.99 -14.77
C ASP A 292 27.54 5.24 -13.52
N ASP A 293 28.33 5.32 -12.45
CA ASP A 293 27.93 4.86 -11.12
C ASP A 293 26.99 5.86 -10.42
N TRP A 294 26.15 5.35 -9.51
CA TRP A 294 25.23 6.09 -8.67
C TRP A 294 25.46 5.80 -7.19
N ASN A 295 25.43 6.85 -6.36
CA ASN A 295 25.68 6.73 -4.92
C ASN A 295 24.38 6.71 -4.13
N LEU A 296 24.18 5.67 -3.34
CA LEU A 296 23.12 5.60 -2.33
C LEU A 296 23.63 6.27 -1.05
N THR A 297 22.86 7.21 -0.49
CA THR A 297 23.36 8.14 0.53
C THR A 297 22.59 8.03 1.84
N ARG A 298 23.30 7.81 2.94
CA ARG A 298 22.74 7.72 4.30
C ARG A 298 22.06 9.01 4.73
N ARG A 299 20.92 8.91 5.42
CA ARG A 299 20.13 10.09 5.82
C ARG A 299 20.62 10.75 7.12
N VAL A 300 21.34 10.01 7.96
CA VAL A 300 21.81 10.53 9.25
C VAL A 300 23.12 11.31 9.13
N ASP A 301 24.09 10.79 8.37
CA ASP A 301 25.44 11.37 8.27
C ASP A 301 25.84 11.83 6.87
N GLY A 302 24.98 11.64 5.86
CA GLY A 302 25.22 12.04 4.47
C GLY A 302 26.34 11.26 3.78
N LYS A 303 26.85 10.18 4.39
CA LYS A 303 27.91 9.38 3.78
C LYS A 303 27.33 8.42 2.74
N ILE A 304 28.18 8.04 1.79
CA ILE A 304 27.87 6.98 0.83
C ILE A 304 27.63 5.68 1.61
N HIS A 305 26.43 5.12 1.44
CA HIS A 305 26.06 3.79 1.91
C HIS A 305 26.64 2.72 0.98
N LYS A 306 26.40 2.89 -0.32
CA LYS A 306 26.77 1.96 -1.39
C LYS A 306 26.85 2.73 -2.71
N THR A 307 27.76 2.31 -3.60
CA THR A 307 27.81 2.77 -4.98
C THR A 307 27.37 1.63 -5.89
N VAL A 308 26.49 1.90 -6.85
CA VAL A 308 25.87 0.94 -7.76
C VAL A 308 25.89 1.45 -9.19
N SER A 309 25.79 0.57 -10.18
CA SER A 309 25.60 0.98 -11.58
C SER A 309 24.24 1.70 -11.73
N ALA A 310 24.23 2.91 -12.30
CA ALA A 310 22.97 3.61 -12.57
C ALA A 310 22.11 2.81 -13.57
N MET A 311 22.76 2.17 -14.55
CA MET A 311 22.10 1.33 -15.54
C MET A 311 21.45 0.10 -14.89
N ASP A 312 22.10 -0.55 -13.93
CA ASP A 312 21.56 -1.74 -13.26
C ASP A 312 20.32 -1.36 -12.44
N LEU A 313 20.36 -0.22 -11.73
CA LEU A 313 19.18 0.30 -11.02
C LEU A 313 18.03 0.62 -11.99
N TRP A 314 18.33 1.19 -13.16
CA TRP A 314 17.32 1.49 -14.17
C TRP A 314 16.69 0.24 -14.77
N GLU A 315 17.50 -0.79 -15.05
CA GLU A 315 17.01 -2.10 -15.48
C GLU A 315 16.14 -2.77 -14.41
N ASP A 316 16.53 -2.69 -13.13
CA ASP A 316 15.72 -3.19 -12.01
C ASP A 316 14.35 -2.50 -11.94
N ILE A 317 14.29 -1.18 -12.15
CA ILE A 317 13.03 -0.42 -12.22
C ILE A 317 12.19 -0.91 -13.40
N GLY A 318 12.78 -1.01 -14.60
CA GLY A 318 12.08 -1.44 -15.81
C GLY A 318 11.55 -2.87 -15.71
N LEU A 319 12.38 -3.79 -15.19
CA LEU A 319 12.00 -5.18 -14.99
C LEU A 319 10.90 -5.32 -13.94
N SER A 320 11.01 -4.61 -12.81
CA SER A 320 9.98 -4.63 -11.76
C SER A 320 8.65 -4.09 -12.28
N ALA A 321 8.68 -2.94 -12.97
CA ALA A 321 7.48 -2.36 -13.58
C ALA A 321 6.86 -3.29 -14.63
N TRP A 322 7.65 -4.00 -15.41
CA TRP A 322 7.14 -5.01 -16.35
C TRP A 322 6.51 -6.21 -15.63
N GLN A 323 7.07 -6.66 -14.50
CA GLN A 323 6.60 -7.83 -13.77
C GLN A 323 5.33 -7.57 -12.93
N CYS A 324 5.22 -6.39 -12.30
CA CYS A 324 4.14 -6.12 -11.35
C CYS A 324 3.52 -4.71 -11.44
N ALA A 325 3.84 -3.93 -12.48
CA ALA A 325 3.37 -2.55 -12.69
C ALA A 325 3.87 -1.52 -11.66
N ASP A 326 4.85 -1.89 -10.84
CA ASP A 326 5.52 -1.02 -9.86
C ASP A 326 7.04 -1.26 -9.85
N PRO A 327 7.85 -0.27 -9.46
CA PRO A 327 7.43 1.07 -9.07
C PRO A 327 7.09 1.96 -10.27
N GLY A 328 6.20 2.93 -10.06
CA GLY A 328 6.05 4.08 -10.95
C GLY A 328 7.25 5.03 -10.89
N LEU A 329 7.26 6.06 -11.74
CA LEU A 329 8.33 7.05 -11.81
C LEU A 329 7.82 8.48 -11.60
N GLN A 330 8.61 9.28 -10.89
CA GLN A 330 8.46 10.73 -10.80
C GLN A 330 9.76 11.43 -11.21
N PHE A 331 9.67 12.30 -12.21
CA PHE A 331 10.81 13.10 -12.69
C PHE A 331 10.89 14.40 -11.91
N HIS A 332 11.60 14.38 -10.79
CA HIS A 332 11.63 15.44 -9.79
C HIS A 332 12.10 16.79 -10.34
N THR A 333 13.14 16.77 -11.17
CA THR A 333 13.71 17.96 -11.81
C THR A 333 12.65 18.62 -12.70
N THR A 334 12.09 17.87 -13.66
CA THR A 334 10.99 18.33 -14.51
C THR A 334 9.80 18.86 -13.71
N ILE A 335 9.38 18.15 -12.66
CA ILE A 335 8.25 18.60 -11.82
C ILE A 335 8.53 19.97 -11.21
N ASN A 336 9.74 20.20 -10.69
CA ASN A 336 10.10 21.45 -10.04
C ASN A 336 10.44 22.58 -11.03
N ASP A 337 10.94 22.27 -12.23
CA ASP A 337 11.17 23.25 -13.30
C ASP A 337 9.86 23.91 -13.75
N TRP A 338 8.75 23.17 -13.70
CA TRP A 338 7.40 23.65 -14.00
C TRP A 338 6.62 24.12 -12.77
N HIS A 339 7.28 24.23 -11.62
CA HIS A 339 6.63 24.68 -10.39
C HIS A 339 6.22 26.15 -10.50
N THR A 340 4.92 26.41 -10.36
CA THR A 340 4.36 27.77 -10.48
C THR A 340 4.47 28.61 -9.20
N CYS A 341 4.83 28.02 -8.05
CA CYS A 341 4.97 28.74 -6.79
C CYS A 341 6.21 28.34 -5.95
N PRO A 342 7.42 28.34 -6.53
CA PRO A 342 8.66 27.83 -5.91
C PRO A 342 9.07 28.55 -4.64
N ASN A 343 8.62 29.80 -4.44
CA ASN A 343 8.85 30.54 -3.19
C ASN A 343 8.15 29.90 -1.98
N SER A 344 7.16 29.03 -2.19
CA SER A 344 6.46 28.32 -1.11
C SER A 344 7.25 27.11 -0.61
N GLY A 345 8.20 26.63 -1.40
CA GLY A 345 8.99 25.44 -1.14
C GLY A 345 9.09 24.56 -2.39
N GLU A 346 9.89 23.51 -2.29
CA GLU A 346 10.05 22.50 -3.34
C GLU A 346 8.87 21.53 -3.34
N ILE A 347 8.41 21.08 -4.51
CA ILE A 347 7.43 19.99 -4.60
C ILE A 347 8.11 18.69 -4.20
N ARG A 348 7.65 18.05 -3.11
CA ARG A 348 8.30 16.84 -2.60
C ARG A 348 7.48 15.56 -2.79
N ALA A 349 6.19 15.67 -3.05
CA ALA A 349 5.31 14.52 -3.13
C ALA A 349 4.10 14.76 -4.04
N SER A 350 3.34 13.69 -4.25
CA SER A 350 2.07 13.70 -4.97
C SER A 350 1.00 12.95 -4.19
N ASN A 351 -0.25 13.10 -4.60
CA ASN A 351 -1.34 12.24 -4.15
C ASN A 351 -1.25 10.83 -4.80
N PRO A 352 -2.15 9.87 -4.47
CA PRO A 352 -2.11 8.49 -4.94
C PRO A 352 -2.00 8.24 -6.44
N CYS A 353 -2.63 9.06 -7.28
CA CYS A 353 -2.63 8.87 -8.72
C CYS A 353 -1.63 9.80 -9.43
N SER A 354 -0.79 10.51 -8.67
CA SER A 354 0.28 11.38 -9.16
C SER A 354 -0.15 12.54 -10.08
N GLU A 355 -1.43 12.94 -10.06
CA GLU A 355 -2.00 14.04 -10.84
C GLU A 355 -2.00 15.38 -10.09
N TYR A 356 -1.86 15.34 -8.76
CA TYR A 356 -1.74 16.50 -7.89
C TYR A 356 -0.42 16.44 -7.13
N MET A 357 0.43 17.46 -7.33
CA MET A 357 1.77 17.54 -6.75
C MET A 357 1.93 18.85 -5.99
N PHE A 358 2.51 18.77 -4.79
CA PHE A 358 2.73 19.92 -3.94
C PHE A 358 3.86 19.65 -2.93
N LEU A 359 4.07 20.63 -2.03
CA LEU A 359 5.09 20.63 -0.98
C LEU A 359 5.10 19.36 -0.11
#